data_AF-A0A3B9T1I9-F1
#
_entry.id   AF-A0A3B9T1I9-F1
#
_cell.length_a   1.000
_cell.length_b   1.000
_cell.length_c   1.000
_cell.angle_alpha   90.00
_cell.angle_beta   90.00
_cell.angle_gamma   90.00
#
_symmetry.space_group_name_H-M   'P 1'
#
loop_
_entity.id
_entity.type
_entity.pdbx_description
1 polymer ?
#
loop_
_entity_poly.entity_id
_entity_poly.type
_entity_poly.pdbx_seq_one_letter_code
_entity_poly.pdbx_strand_id
1 'polypeptide(L)'
;MNGKFYVNYQGSHLFSGEYFESEILNQKWWGTGDPQLYQNHCCTEEEIDGMVRFFALIRRMGLIGTTGSGAAEIQAAQERLQTELPAEIIAFYTALDGAYDYVCNRKNQTLMKPDALFIKDGVLAFAYTGKRKKRHLGIGLTERHLFVEPEPGEAWEYDYCLESFCELMIEMAAITAISRLPERVYFRLRGEEQRSLNACEEMEKFLEPLWKRFDGYFNCYNAVMVNEETQSLAWQRGIDIRIGAQKPEVIAAFKALRGEKGYYGEKPL
;
A
#
# COMPACT_ATOMS: atom_id res chain seq x y z
N MET A 1 -22.67 11.28 -10.32
CA MET A 1 -23.81 10.38 -9.97
C MET A 1 -23.76 10.23 -8.44
N ASN A 2 -24.82 10.42 -7.65
CA ASN A 2 -24.70 10.31 -6.19
C ASN A 2 -24.71 8.84 -5.73
N GLY A 3 -23.70 8.41 -4.98
CA GLY A 3 -23.50 7.03 -4.54
C GLY A 3 -23.49 6.90 -3.03
N LYS A 4 -23.95 5.76 -2.51
CA LYS A 4 -23.80 5.40 -1.09
C LYS A 4 -22.86 4.21 -1.03
N PHE A 5 -21.82 4.25 -0.22
CA PHE A 5 -20.92 3.11 -0.06
C PHE A 5 -20.62 2.85 1.41
N TYR A 6 -20.15 1.63 1.67
CA TYR A 6 -19.81 1.16 3.00
C TYR A 6 -18.29 1.03 3.12
N VAL A 7 -17.70 1.74 4.07
CA VAL A 7 -16.29 1.57 4.43
C VAL A 7 -16.21 0.80 5.74
N ASN A 8 -15.40 -0.27 5.74
CA ASN A 8 -15.16 -1.06 6.94
C ASN A 8 -14.70 -0.17 8.10
N TYR A 9 -15.33 -0.33 9.27
CA TYR A 9 -15.10 0.43 10.51
C TYR A 9 -15.58 1.90 10.52
N GLN A 10 -16.08 2.44 9.40
CA GLN A 10 -16.68 3.77 9.34
C GLN A 10 -18.22 3.71 9.23
N GLY A 11 -18.76 2.66 8.61
CA GLY A 11 -20.21 2.45 8.48
C GLY A 11 -20.73 2.79 7.08
N SER A 12 -22.05 2.86 6.93
CA SER A 12 -22.69 3.27 5.67
C SER A 12 -22.65 4.79 5.54
N HIS A 13 -21.95 5.30 4.53
CA HIS A 13 -21.87 6.73 4.26
C HIS A 13 -22.37 7.08 2.86
N LEU A 14 -23.10 8.19 2.77
CA LEU A 14 -23.51 8.80 1.51
C LEU A 14 -22.41 9.75 1.07
N PHE A 15 -21.90 9.57 -0.14
CA PHE A 15 -20.93 10.48 -0.73
C PHE A 15 -21.51 11.10 -2.00
N SER A 16 -21.34 12.41 -2.13
CA SER A 16 -21.75 13.17 -3.32
C SER A 16 -20.51 13.54 -4.13
N GLY A 17 -20.39 12.96 -5.33
CA GLY A 17 -19.32 13.22 -6.29
C GLY A 17 -19.75 12.82 -7.72
N GLU A 18 -19.00 13.27 -8.73
CA GLU A 18 -19.09 12.66 -10.06
C GLU A 18 -18.24 11.38 -10.06
N TYR A 19 -18.86 10.26 -10.40
CA TYR A 19 -18.18 8.96 -10.56
C TYR A 19 -18.28 8.58 -12.02
N PHE A 20 -17.24 7.94 -12.54
CA PHE A 20 -17.28 7.31 -13.84
C PHE A 20 -17.97 5.94 -13.71
N GLU A 21 -18.85 5.57 -14.64
CA GLU A 21 -19.54 4.25 -14.60
C GLU A 21 -18.57 3.07 -14.58
N SER A 22 -17.34 3.24 -15.08
CA SER A 22 -16.25 2.28 -15.00
C SER A 22 -15.75 1.98 -13.57
N GLU A 23 -16.15 2.78 -12.58
CA GLU A 23 -15.67 2.71 -11.19
C GLU A 23 -16.67 2.02 -10.23
N ILE A 24 -17.74 1.41 -10.75
CA ILE A 24 -18.83 0.83 -9.94
C ILE A 24 -18.84 -0.69 -10.12
N LEU A 25 -18.56 -1.42 -9.03
CA LEU A 25 -18.23 -2.85 -9.04
C LEU A 25 -19.32 -3.81 -9.54
N ASN A 26 -20.60 -3.52 -9.29
CA ASN A 26 -21.71 -4.41 -9.65
C ASN A 26 -23.05 -3.77 -9.29
N GLN A 27 -24.02 -3.82 -10.19
CA GLN A 27 -25.43 -3.89 -9.78
C GLN A 27 -25.66 -5.30 -9.19
N LYS A 28 -25.38 -5.46 -7.90
CA LYS A 28 -25.71 -6.59 -6.99
C LYS A 28 -26.23 -7.91 -7.59
N TRP A 29 -25.60 -9.02 -7.20
CA TRP A 29 -26.23 -10.34 -7.33
C TRP A 29 -27.42 -10.59 -6.35
N TRP A 30 -27.59 -9.81 -5.26
CA TRP A 30 -28.62 -10.13 -4.24
C TRP A 30 -29.25 -8.93 -3.48
N GLY A 31 -29.45 -7.78 -4.13
CA GLY A 31 -30.46 -6.78 -3.70
C GLY A 31 -30.24 -5.93 -2.42
N THR A 32 -29.41 -6.28 -1.43
CA THR A 32 -29.47 -5.62 -0.09
C THR A 32 -28.24 -4.82 0.41
N GLY A 33 -27.17 -4.67 -0.37
CA GLY A 33 -25.97 -3.86 0.03
C GLY A 33 -25.91 -2.41 -0.50
N ASP A 34 -24.96 -1.59 -0.05
CA ASP A 34 -24.61 -0.32 -0.72
C ASP A 34 -23.56 -0.62 -1.83
N PRO A 35 -23.52 0.09 -2.99
CA PRO A 35 -22.54 -0.15 -4.05
C PRO A 35 -21.09 -0.01 -3.56
N GLN A 36 -20.20 -0.86 -4.09
CA GLN A 36 -18.76 -0.82 -3.81
C GLN A 36 -18.07 0.00 -4.91
N LEU A 37 -17.25 0.96 -4.50
CA LEU A 37 -16.44 1.78 -5.41
C LEU A 37 -15.12 1.06 -5.74
N TYR A 38 -14.61 1.34 -6.94
CA TYR A 38 -13.29 0.91 -7.41
C TYR A 38 -12.16 1.58 -6.63
N GLN A 39 -11.04 0.87 -6.47
CA GLN A 39 -9.71 1.40 -6.74
C GLN A 39 -8.80 0.23 -7.12
N ASN A 40 -9.08 -0.40 -8.27
CA ASN A 40 -8.17 -1.31 -8.95
C ASN A 40 -8.08 -0.85 -10.41
N HIS A 41 -7.57 0.35 -10.65
CA HIS A 41 -7.46 0.94 -11.98
C HIS A 41 -6.09 0.70 -12.61
N CYS A 42 -6.02 0.87 -13.93
CA CYS A 42 -4.74 0.93 -14.65
C CYS A 42 -3.83 1.96 -13.98
N CYS A 43 -2.59 1.60 -13.70
CA CYS A 43 -1.62 2.57 -13.16
C CYS A 43 -1.44 3.74 -14.13
N THR A 44 -1.61 4.95 -13.61
CA THR A 44 -1.30 6.19 -14.34
C THR A 44 0.21 6.46 -14.31
N GLU A 45 0.71 7.26 -15.26
CA GLU A 45 2.12 7.70 -15.24
C GLU A 45 2.48 8.42 -13.94
N GLU A 46 1.55 9.24 -13.41
CA GLU A 46 1.75 9.96 -12.15
C GLU A 46 1.90 9.01 -10.94
N GLU A 47 1.11 7.93 -10.89
CA GLU A 47 1.24 6.90 -9.86
C GLU A 47 2.55 6.12 -9.97
N ILE A 48 2.99 5.82 -11.20
CA ILE A 48 4.26 5.15 -11.45
C ILE A 48 5.40 6.05 -10.99
N ASP A 49 5.41 7.32 -11.39
CA ASP A 49 6.41 8.30 -10.98
C ASP A 49 6.43 8.51 -9.45
N GLY A 50 5.25 8.57 -8.83
CA GLY A 50 5.09 8.63 -7.37
C GLY A 50 5.72 7.41 -6.68
N MET A 51 5.44 6.20 -7.19
CA MET A 51 6.02 4.96 -6.68
C MET A 51 7.55 4.95 -6.82
N VAL A 52 8.09 5.32 -7.98
CA VAL A 52 9.54 5.39 -8.21
C VAL A 52 10.20 6.41 -7.28
N ARG A 53 9.61 7.60 -7.13
CA ARG A 53 10.09 8.64 -6.21
C ARG A 53 10.09 8.15 -4.77
N PHE A 54 9.06 7.43 -4.34
CA PHE A 54 8.99 6.89 -2.99
C PHE A 54 10.14 5.90 -2.73
N PHE A 55 10.42 5.02 -3.68
CA PHE A 55 11.51 4.07 -3.57
C PHE A 55 12.89 4.73 -3.54
N ALA A 56 13.11 5.75 -4.37
CA ALA A 56 14.33 6.53 -4.32
C ALA A 56 14.50 7.23 -2.96
N LEU A 57 13.40 7.73 -2.37
CA LEU A 57 13.37 8.38 -1.07
C LEU A 57 13.75 7.41 0.06
N ILE A 58 13.06 6.27 0.20
CA ILE A 58 13.35 5.31 1.28
C ILE A 58 14.75 4.70 1.15
N ARG A 59 15.29 4.60 -0.08
CA ARG A 59 16.69 4.22 -0.33
C ARG A 59 17.66 5.31 0.11
N ARG A 60 17.41 6.58 -0.24
CA ARG A 60 18.23 7.72 0.21
C ARG A 60 18.27 7.81 1.74
N MET A 61 17.15 7.51 2.40
CA MET A 61 17.04 7.45 3.86
C MET A 61 17.72 6.21 4.47
N GLY A 62 18.23 5.27 3.66
CA GLY A 62 18.89 4.04 4.13
C GLY A 62 17.95 3.04 4.80
N LEU A 63 16.64 3.11 4.53
CA LEU A 63 15.64 2.24 5.17
C LEU A 63 15.53 0.86 4.52
N ILE A 64 16.00 0.74 3.28
CA ILE A 64 16.08 -0.50 2.53
C ILE A 64 17.49 -0.61 1.94
N GLY A 65 18.21 -1.69 2.29
CA GLY A 65 19.51 -2.02 1.71
C GLY A 65 19.37 -2.75 0.38
N THR A 66 20.38 -2.61 -0.49
CA THR A 66 20.47 -3.22 -1.82
C THR A 66 21.64 -4.19 -1.90
N THR A 67 21.49 -5.32 -2.60
CA THR A 67 22.58 -6.27 -2.86
C THR A 67 23.43 -5.91 -4.09
N GLY A 68 22.94 -5.03 -4.97
CA GLY A 68 23.54 -4.69 -6.27
C GLY A 68 23.25 -5.72 -7.37
N SER A 69 22.40 -6.73 -7.11
CA SER A 69 22.14 -7.86 -8.03
C SER A 69 20.84 -7.70 -8.83
N GLY A 70 19.94 -6.81 -8.42
CA GLY A 70 18.59 -6.68 -8.98
C GLY A 70 18.54 -6.52 -10.49
N ALA A 71 19.46 -5.76 -11.11
CA ALA A 71 19.49 -5.59 -12.56
C ALA A 71 19.74 -6.91 -13.31
N ALA A 72 20.67 -7.73 -12.82
CA ALA A 72 20.97 -9.04 -13.41
C ALA A 72 19.82 -10.04 -13.17
N GLU A 73 19.19 -9.98 -11.99
CA GLU A 73 18.03 -10.82 -11.66
C GLU A 73 16.81 -10.48 -12.54
N ILE A 74 16.55 -9.20 -12.78
CA ILE A 74 15.49 -8.72 -13.67
C ILE A 74 15.77 -9.16 -15.11
N GLN A 75 17.00 -8.99 -15.59
CA GLN A 75 17.38 -9.43 -16.94
C GLN A 75 17.17 -10.94 -17.11
N ALA A 76 17.65 -11.75 -16.17
CA ALA A 76 17.45 -13.20 -16.19
C ALA A 76 15.96 -13.59 -16.17
N ALA A 77 15.13 -12.86 -15.43
CA ALA A 77 13.69 -13.06 -15.41
C ALA A 77 13.06 -12.76 -16.78
N GLN A 78 13.42 -11.65 -17.43
CA GLN A 78 12.93 -11.29 -18.76
C GLN A 78 13.32 -12.32 -19.83
N GLU A 79 14.57 -12.77 -19.82
CA GLU A 79 15.07 -13.80 -20.74
C GLU A 79 14.29 -15.11 -20.58
N ARG A 80 14.06 -15.53 -19.33
CA ARG A 80 13.28 -16.74 -18.98
C ARG A 80 11.81 -16.61 -19.37
N LEU A 81 11.20 -15.45 -19.15
CA LEU A 81 9.79 -15.18 -19.46
C LEU A 81 9.56 -14.85 -20.95
N GLN A 82 10.64 -14.65 -21.72
CA GLN A 82 10.61 -14.20 -23.11
C GLN A 82 9.73 -12.96 -23.31
N THR A 83 9.71 -12.08 -22.30
CA THR A 83 8.81 -10.93 -22.21
C THR A 83 9.54 -9.80 -21.49
N GLU A 84 9.40 -8.58 -21.99
CA GLU A 84 9.85 -7.39 -21.27
C GLU A 84 8.93 -7.13 -20.09
N LEU A 85 9.51 -6.96 -18.90
CA LEU A 85 8.71 -6.72 -17.71
C LEU A 85 8.14 -5.29 -17.75
N PRO A 86 6.89 -5.10 -17.27
CA PRO A 86 6.37 -3.81 -16.87
C PRO A 86 7.38 -2.85 -16.23
N ALA A 87 7.45 -1.60 -16.68
CA ALA A 87 8.38 -0.59 -16.16
C ALA A 87 8.24 -0.41 -14.63
N GLU A 88 7.02 -0.45 -14.11
CA GLU A 88 6.72 -0.39 -12.68
C GLU A 88 7.19 -1.63 -11.91
N ILE A 89 7.17 -2.82 -12.52
CA ILE A 89 7.76 -4.04 -11.94
C ILE A 89 9.28 -3.91 -11.92
N ILE A 90 9.89 -3.46 -13.02
CA ILE A 90 11.35 -3.23 -13.08
C ILE A 90 11.78 -2.24 -12.00
N ALA A 91 11.08 -1.11 -11.89
CA ALA A 91 11.38 -0.09 -10.90
C ALA A 91 11.24 -0.63 -9.47
N PHE A 92 10.20 -1.42 -9.22
CA PHE A 92 9.95 -2.04 -7.93
C PHE A 92 11.05 -3.04 -7.54
N TYR A 93 11.39 -4.00 -8.40
CA TYR A 93 12.42 -5.00 -8.11
C TYR A 93 13.82 -4.37 -8.01
N THR A 94 14.09 -3.31 -8.78
CA THR A 94 15.33 -2.54 -8.66
C THR A 94 15.41 -1.80 -7.32
N ALA A 95 14.29 -1.28 -6.83
CA ALA A 95 14.22 -0.58 -5.55
C ALA A 95 14.36 -1.50 -4.34
N LEU A 96 13.78 -2.69 -4.40
CA LEU A 96 13.78 -3.68 -3.32
C LEU A 96 14.87 -4.74 -3.46
N ASP A 97 15.91 -4.47 -4.23
CA ASP A 97 17.04 -5.38 -4.49
C ASP A 97 17.55 -6.10 -3.21
N GLY A 98 17.35 -7.41 -3.11
CA GLY A 98 17.73 -8.20 -1.93
C GLY A 98 16.82 -8.04 -0.69
N ALA A 99 15.71 -7.33 -0.81
CA ALA A 99 14.73 -7.08 0.25
C ALA A 99 13.38 -7.79 0.06
N TYR A 100 13.31 -8.75 -0.87
CA TYR A 100 12.07 -9.45 -1.25
C TYR A 100 11.48 -10.35 -0.14
N ASP A 101 12.31 -10.82 0.80
CA ASP A 101 11.94 -11.82 1.81
C ASP A 101 11.01 -11.29 2.93
N TYR A 102 10.77 -9.98 2.97
CA TYR A 102 10.03 -9.31 4.04
C TYR A 102 8.94 -8.41 3.50
N VAL A 103 7.94 -8.99 2.83
CA VAL A 103 6.69 -8.28 2.59
C VAL A 103 5.59 -8.97 3.36
N CYS A 104 5.04 -8.22 4.30
CA CYS A 104 3.96 -8.66 5.17
C CYS A 104 3.03 -7.48 5.37
N ASN A 105 2.28 -7.15 4.32
CA ASN A 105 1.06 -6.38 4.51
C ASN A 105 0.05 -7.23 5.31
N ARG A 106 -1.04 -6.63 5.77
CA ARG A 106 -2.03 -7.31 6.62
C ARG A 106 -2.65 -8.56 5.95
N LYS A 107 -2.57 -8.67 4.62
CA LYS A 107 -3.02 -9.82 3.81
C LYS A 107 -2.00 -10.98 3.80
N ASN A 108 -0.86 -10.87 4.50
CA ASN A 108 0.26 -11.82 4.46
C ASN A 108 0.71 -12.12 3.02
N GLN A 109 0.72 -11.10 2.17
CA GLN A 109 1.22 -11.20 0.80
C GLN A 109 2.73 -11.20 0.83
N THR A 110 3.33 -12.22 0.23
CA THR A 110 4.76 -12.36 0.02
C THR A 110 5.08 -12.06 -1.44
N LEU A 111 6.03 -11.16 -1.67
CA LEU A 111 6.56 -10.92 -3.00
C LEU A 111 7.29 -12.15 -3.51
N MET A 112 7.13 -12.40 -4.80
CA MET A 112 7.91 -13.40 -5.49
C MET A 112 9.29 -12.81 -5.79
N LYS A 113 10.34 -13.63 -5.78
CA LYS A 113 11.65 -13.23 -6.30
C LYS A 113 11.60 -13.19 -7.83
N PRO A 114 12.47 -12.44 -8.52
CA PRO A 114 12.48 -12.37 -9.99
C PRO A 114 12.53 -13.74 -10.69
N ASP A 115 13.25 -14.70 -10.11
CA ASP A 115 13.36 -16.08 -10.61
C ASP A 115 12.06 -16.89 -10.47
N ALA A 116 11.18 -16.49 -9.55
CA ALA A 116 9.90 -17.15 -9.28
C ALA A 116 8.73 -16.56 -10.09
N LEU A 117 8.88 -15.36 -10.68
CA LEU A 117 7.85 -14.71 -11.50
C LEU A 117 7.38 -15.64 -12.64
N PHE A 118 6.09 -15.62 -12.96
CA PHE A 118 5.55 -16.36 -14.11
C PHE A 118 4.41 -15.59 -14.77
N ILE A 119 4.16 -15.89 -16.05
CA ILE A 119 3.07 -15.31 -16.83
C ILE A 119 2.05 -16.42 -17.12
N LYS A 120 0.78 -16.10 -16.92
CA LYS A 120 -0.36 -16.96 -17.24
C LYS A 120 -1.48 -16.08 -17.79
N ASP A 121 -2.03 -16.41 -18.96
CA ASP A 121 -3.16 -15.71 -19.58
C ASP A 121 -2.96 -14.18 -19.70
N GLY A 122 -1.74 -13.74 -20.02
CA GLY A 122 -1.40 -12.32 -20.17
C GLY A 122 -1.24 -11.55 -18.85
N VAL A 123 -1.25 -12.24 -17.71
CA VAL A 123 -1.05 -11.68 -16.37
C VAL A 123 0.28 -12.15 -15.80
N LEU A 124 1.09 -11.21 -15.31
CA LEU A 124 2.35 -11.48 -14.61
C LEU A 124 2.07 -11.65 -13.11
N ALA A 125 2.32 -12.84 -12.57
CA ALA A 125 2.25 -13.10 -11.13
C ALA A 125 3.48 -12.54 -10.41
N PHE A 126 3.28 -11.65 -9.43
CA PHE A 126 4.37 -10.96 -8.70
C PHE A 126 4.33 -11.16 -7.18
N ALA A 127 3.19 -11.60 -6.62
CA ALA A 127 3.06 -11.87 -5.19
C ALA A 127 2.12 -13.05 -4.94
N TYR A 128 2.14 -13.59 -3.73
CA TYR A 128 1.18 -14.59 -3.30
C TYR A 128 0.81 -14.46 -1.82
N THR A 129 -0.36 -14.95 -1.45
CA THR A 129 -0.75 -15.17 -0.05
C THR A 129 -0.80 -16.66 0.28
N GLY A 130 -0.60 -16.99 1.55
CA GLY A 130 -0.76 -18.36 2.04
C GLY A 130 0.51 -19.22 1.92
N LYS A 131 0.66 -20.16 2.86
CA LYS A 131 1.86 -21.03 2.95
C LYS A 131 1.73 -22.35 2.17
N ARG A 132 0.52 -22.90 2.07
CA ARG A 132 0.24 -24.22 1.46
C ARG A 132 -0.54 -24.13 0.16
N LYS A 133 -1.68 -23.44 0.18
CA LYS A 133 -2.42 -23.03 -1.02
C LYS A 133 -2.06 -21.57 -1.31
N LYS A 134 -1.13 -21.36 -2.23
CA LYS A 134 -0.71 -20.01 -2.62
C LYS A 134 -1.80 -19.40 -3.48
N ARG A 135 -2.34 -18.26 -3.09
CA ARG A 135 -3.21 -17.45 -3.96
C ARG A 135 -2.36 -16.36 -4.57
N HIS A 136 -2.20 -16.34 -5.89
CA HIS A 136 -1.31 -15.40 -6.55
C HIS A 136 -2.00 -14.06 -6.78
N LEU A 137 -1.19 -13.02 -6.81
CA LEU A 137 -1.57 -11.70 -7.31
C LEU A 137 -0.73 -11.45 -8.54
N GLY A 138 -1.38 -10.87 -9.54
CA GLY A 138 -0.74 -10.53 -10.78
C GLY A 138 -1.14 -9.16 -11.29
N ILE A 139 -0.37 -8.70 -12.27
CA ILE A 139 -0.64 -7.47 -13.01
C ILE A 139 -0.83 -7.82 -14.48
N GLY A 140 -1.89 -7.29 -15.09
CA GLY A 140 -2.11 -7.44 -16.52
C GLY A 140 -1.00 -6.78 -17.33
N LEU A 141 -0.43 -7.48 -18.31
CA LEU A 141 0.67 -6.95 -19.12
C LEU A 141 0.23 -5.80 -20.06
N THR A 142 -1.06 -5.76 -20.43
CA THR A 142 -1.62 -4.73 -21.30
C THR A 142 -2.26 -3.60 -20.48
N GLU A 143 -3.29 -3.93 -19.69
CA GLU A 143 -4.10 -2.92 -18.99
C GLU A 143 -3.62 -2.62 -17.57
N ARG A 144 -2.56 -3.27 -17.08
CA ARG A 144 -1.91 -2.92 -15.80
C ARG A 144 -2.84 -3.02 -14.56
N HIS A 145 -3.98 -3.69 -14.69
CA HIS A 145 -4.90 -3.99 -13.59
C HIS A 145 -4.35 -5.08 -12.67
N LEU A 146 -4.71 -5.02 -11.39
CA LEU A 146 -4.44 -6.10 -10.44
C LEU A 146 -5.43 -7.26 -10.63
N PHE A 147 -4.87 -8.46 -10.65
CA PHE A 147 -5.61 -9.72 -10.70
C PHE A 147 -5.26 -10.58 -9.49
N VAL A 148 -6.20 -11.43 -9.11
CA VAL A 148 -6.02 -12.49 -8.11
C VAL A 148 -6.31 -13.84 -8.74
N GLU A 149 -5.47 -14.83 -8.44
CA GLU A 149 -5.72 -16.23 -8.74
C GLU A 149 -6.32 -16.88 -7.46
N PRO A 150 -7.63 -17.18 -7.42
CA PRO A 150 -8.32 -17.63 -6.21
C PRO A 150 -7.75 -18.94 -5.66
N GLU A 151 -7.48 -19.93 -6.51
CA GLU A 151 -6.64 -21.10 -6.23
C GLU A 151 -5.62 -21.37 -7.36
N PRO A 152 -4.48 -22.02 -7.09
CA PRO A 152 -3.50 -22.35 -8.13
C PRO A 152 -4.13 -23.09 -9.30
N GLY A 153 -3.97 -22.53 -10.51
CA GLY A 153 -4.49 -23.12 -11.74
C GLY A 153 -5.86 -22.57 -12.16
N GLU A 154 -6.59 -21.87 -11.30
CA GLU A 154 -7.88 -21.25 -11.65
C GLU A 154 -7.73 -20.00 -12.53
N ALA A 155 -8.81 -19.59 -13.18
CA ALA A 155 -8.80 -18.38 -14.00
C ALA A 155 -8.51 -17.14 -13.14
N TRP A 156 -7.85 -16.14 -13.74
CA TRP A 156 -7.64 -14.85 -13.10
C TRP A 156 -8.96 -14.11 -12.92
N GLU A 157 -9.12 -13.51 -11.75
CA GLU A 157 -10.21 -12.59 -11.42
C GLU A 157 -9.63 -11.22 -11.10
N TYR A 158 -10.39 -10.15 -11.32
CA TYR A 158 -10.00 -8.83 -10.83
C TYR A 158 -9.84 -8.85 -9.31
N ASP A 159 -8.74 -8.29 -8.78
CA ASP A 159 -8.64 -8.12 -7.33
C ASP A 159 -9.64 -7.05 -6.89
N TYR A 160 -10.42 -7.37 -5.86
CA TYR A 160 -11.40 -6.48 -5.26
C TYR A 160 -10.71 -5.66 -4.15
N CYS A 161 -9.95 -4.65 -4.56
CA CYS A 161 -9.17 -3.79 -3.67
C CYS A 161 -9.41 -2.30 -3.91
N LEU A 162 -9.02 -1.49 -2.91
CA LEU A 162 -9.07 -0.02 -2.98
C LEU A 162 -7.69 0.54 -3.31
N GLU A 163 -6.78 -0.28 -3.82
CA GLU A 163 -5.40 0.08 -4.06
C GLU A 163 -5.01 -0.26 -5.51
N SER A 164 -4.45 0.70 -6.27
CA SER A 164 -3.78 0.37 -7.54
C SER A 164 -2.53 -0.47 -7.30
N PHE A 165 -1.93 -1.04 -8.36
CA PHE A 165 -0.65 -1.75 -8.21
C PHE A 165 0.42 -0.82 -7.60
N CYS A 166 0.55 0.42 -8.07
CA CYS A 166 1.50 1.38 -7.52
C CYS A 166 1.27 1.65 -6.03
N GLU A 167 0.01 1.85 -5.61
CA GLU A 167 -0.33 2.06 -4.20
C GLU A 167 -0.01 0.83 -3.34
N LEU A 168 -0.31 -0.37 -3.85
CA LEU A 168 0.03 -1.63 -3.20
C LEU A 168 1.55 -1.76 -3.03
N MET A 169 2.33 -1.42 -4.04
CA MET A 169 3.79 -1.49 -3.99
C MET A 169 4.39 -0.46 -3.02
N ILE A 170 3.86 0.76 -2.97
CA ILE A 170 4.24 1.77 -1.97
C ILE A 170 3.93 1.27 -0.55
N GLU A 171 2.72 0.73 -0.32
CA GLU A 171 2.34 0.14 0.98
C GLU A 171 3.33 -0.96 1.39
N MET A 172 3.60 -1.91 0.48
CA MET A 172 4.51 -3.02 0.73
C MET A 172 5.89 -2.51 1.13
N ALA A 173 6.47 -1.59 0.36
CA ALA A 173 7.79 -1.03 0.63
C ALA A 173 7.82 -0.23 1.95
N ALA A 174 6.77 0.54 2.25
CA ALA A 174 6.69 1.31 3.49
C ALA A 174 6.66 0.40 4.72
N ILE A 175 5.83 -0.66 4.68
CA ILE A 175 5.75 -1.65 5.75
C ILE A 175 7.08 -2.38 5.92
N THR A 176 7.73 -2.79 4.82
CA THR A 176 9.04 -3.43 4.84
C THR A 176 10.08 -2.53 5.48
N ALA A 177 10.17 -1.27 5.05
CA ALA A 177 11.08 -0.27 5.61
C ALA A 177 10.86 -0.09 7.13
N ILE A 178 9.61 0.10 7.57
CA ILE A 178 9.27 0.23 9.00
C ILE A 178 9.70 -1.02 9.78
N SER A 179 9.50 -2.22 9.23
CA SER A 179 9.83 -3.47 9.92
C SER A 179 11.34 -3.65 10.18
N ARG A 180 12.19 -2.99 9.38
CA ARG A 180 13.65 -3.03 9.48
C ARG A 180 14.22 -1.99 10.43
N LEU A 181 13.44 -0.98 10.79
CA LEU A 181 13.88 0.05 11.72
C LEU A 181 13.98 -0.51 13.15
N PRO A 182 15.01 -0.09 13.92
CA PRO A 182 15.26 -0.60 15.27
C PRO A 182 14.14 -0.21 16.22
N GLU A 183 13.64 1.02 16.08
CA GLU A 183 12.56 1.55 16.89
C GLU A 183 11.28 1.52 16.07
N ARG A 184 10.31 0.73 16.51
CA ARG A 184 9.03 0.57 15.80
C ARG A 184 7.86 0.43 16.74
N VAL A 185 6.76 1.07 16.39
CA VAL A 185 5.52 1.02 17.15
C VAL A 185 4.32 0.85 16.22
N TYR A 186 3.35 0.08 16.70
CA TYR A 186 2.03 -0.02 16.08
C TYR A 186 1.01 0.68 16.96
N PHE A 187 0.15 1.46 16.32
CA PHE A 187 -0.87 2.27 16.95
C PHE A 187 -2.20 2.11 16.19
N ARG A 188 -3.31 2.40 16.88
CA ARG A 188 -4.65 2.39 16.31
C ARG A 188 -5.47 3.58 16.83
N LEU A 189 -6.09 4.32 15.92
CA LEU A 189 -7.04 5.39 16.24
C LEU A 189 -8.20 4.85 17.09
N ARG A 190 -8.72 5.66 18.01
CA ARG A 190 -9.80 5.27 18.94
C ARG A 190 -10.87 6.36 19.01
N GLY A 191 -12.02 6.04 19.60
CA GLY A 191 -13.05 7.03 19.89
C GLY A 191 -13.72 7.63 18.65
N GLU A 192 -13.96 8.94 18.68
CA GLU A 192 -14.61 9.69 17.59
C GLU A 192 -13.71 9.75 16.34
N GLU A 193 -12.39 9.83 16.51
CA GLU A 193 -11.39 9.87 15.42
C GLU A 193 -11.47 8.62 14.54
N GLN A 194 -11.64 7.43 15.15
CA GLN A 194 -11.82 6.17 14.41
C GLN A 194 -13.05 6.20 13.49
N ARG A 195 -14.07 7.00 13.82
CA ARG A 195 -15.34 7.08 13.07
C ARG A 195 -15.38 8.28 12.13
N SER A 196 -14.34 9.11 12.10
CA SER A 196 -14.27 10.27 11.20
C SER A 196 -13.99 9.82 9.77
N LEU A 197 -14.73 10.39 8.82
CA LEU A 197 -14.42 10.25 7.38
C LEU A 197 -13.08 10.91 7.03
N ASN A 198 -12.69 11.95 7.77
CA ASN A 198 -11.44 12.69 7.57
C ASN A 198 -10.32 12.19 8.49
N ALA A 199 -10.45 10.98 9.06
CA ALA A 199 -9.48 10.43 10.01
C ALA A 199 -8.03 10.41 9.48
N CYS A 200 -7.83 10.24 8.17
CA CYS A 200 -6.49 10.33 7.57
C CYS A 200 -5.98 11.78 7.57
N GLU A 201 -6.75 12.73 7.05
CA GLU A 201 -6.36 14.14 7.03
C GLU A 201 -6.15 14.73 8.43
N GLU A 202 -7.00 14.36 9.39
CA GLU A 202 -6.88 14.79 10.80
C GLU A 202 -5.59 14.25 11.41
N MET A 203 -5.27 12.98 11.16
CA MET A 203 -4.04 12.36 11.65
C MET A 203 -2.80 12.94 10.96
N GLU A 204 -2.87 13.24 9.67
CA GLU A 204 -1.80 13.91 8.94
C GLU A 204 -1.49 15.27 9.54
N LYS A 205 -2.49 16.11 9.80
CA LYS A 205 -2.33 17.40 10.48
C LYS A 205 -1.72 17.23 11.87
N PHE A 206 -2.17 16.22 12.60
CA PHE A 206 -1.65 15.91 13.92
C PHE A 206 -0.18 15.48 13.89
N LEU A 207 0.23 14.71 12.87
CA LEU A 207 1.58 14.20 12.70
C LEU A 207 2.53 15.13 11.95
N GLU A 208 2.01 16.16 11.28
CA GLU A 208 2.77 17.15 10.49
C GLU A 208 4.01 17.71 11.21
N PRO A 209 3.99 17.98 12.53
CA PRO A 209 5.18 18.45 13.25
C PRO A 209 6.35 17.47 13.26
N LEU A 210 6.08 16.18 13.07
CA LEU A 210 7.08 15.10 13.12
C LEU A 210 7.33 14.47 11.74
N TRP A 211 6.34 14.43 10.86
CA TRP A 211 6.44 13.82 9.55
C TRP A 211 5.65 14.61 8.51
N LYS A 212 6.13 14.60 7.26
CA LYS A 212 5.38 15.17 6.13
C LYS A 212 4.74 14.05 5.32
N ARG A 213 3.49 14.24 4.86
CA ARG A 213 2.86 13.31 3.92
C ARG A 213 3.70 13.24 2.64
N PHE A 214 3.90 12.03 2.15
CA PHE A 214 4.44 11.78 0.83
C PHE A 214 3.33 12.06 -0.20
N ASP A 215 3.59 13.06 -1.05
CA ASP A 215 2.63 13.59 -2.02
C ASP A 215 2.33 12.65 -3.19
N GLY A 216 3.23 11.71 -3.49
CA GLY A 216 3.04 10.70 -4.54
C GLY A 216 2.20 9.48 -4.11
N TYR A 217 1.41 9.57 -3.04
CA TYR A 217 0.52 8.50 -2.59
C TYR A 217 -0.95 8.96 -2.60
N PHE A 218 -1.69 8.42 -3.56
CA PHE A 218 -2.99 8.95 -4.04
C PHE A 218 -4.20 8.37 -3.31
N ASN A 219 -4.00 7.46 -2.38
CA ASN A 219 -5.08 6.82 -1.66
C ASN A 219 -5.70 7.80 -0.66
N CYS A 220 -7.03 7.94 -0.67
CA CYS A 220 -7.73 8.85 0.24
C CYS A 220 -7.95 8.27 1.64
N TYR A 221 -7.77 6.96 1.82
CA TYR A 221 -7.94 6.25 3.10
C TYR A 221 -6.62 5.81 3.74
N ASN A 222 -5.51 6.02 3.05
CA ASN A 222 -4.19 5.62 3.50
C ASN A 222 -3.23 6.81 3.35
N ALA A 223 -2.20 6.86 4.18
CA ALA A 223 -1.16 7.88 4.08
C ALA A 223 0.21 7.25 4.34
N VAL A 224 1.20 7.75 3.61
CA VAL A 224 2.61 7.52 3.91
C VAL A 224 3.19 8.86 4.33
N MET A 225 3.87 8.89 5.48
CA MET A 225 4.46 10.10 6.03
C MET A 225 5.93 9.86 6.33
N VAL A 226 6.78 10.81 5.96
CA VAL A 226 8.24 10.67 5.92
C VAL A 226 8.90 11.80 6.70
N ASN A 227 10.04 11.50 7.32
CA ASN A 227 10.94 12.51 7.86
C ASN A 227 12.37 12.10 7.53
N GLU A 228 12.97 12.79 6.55
CA GLU A 228 14.32 12.51 6.06
C GLU A 228 15.40 12.82 7.08
N GLU A 229 15.23 13.88 7.88
CA GLU A 229 16.21 14.31 8.88
C GLU A 229 16.38 13.28 10.00
N THR A 230 15.26 12.71 10.44
CA THR A 230 15.25 11.67 11.48
C THR A 230 15.26 10.25 10.93
N GLN A 231 15.27 10.11 9.60
CA GLN A 231 15.19 8.83 8.88
C GLN A 231 14.07 7.95 9.42
N SER A 232 12.88 8.52 9.53
CA SER A 232 11.71 7.85 10.07
C SER A 232 10.54 7.87 9.10
N LEU A 233 9.69 6.85 9.22
CA LEU A 233 8.59 6.57 8.31
C LEU A 233 7.35 6.19 9.12
N ALA A 234 6.20 6.72 8.73
CA ALA A 234 4.91 6.32 9.23
C ALA A 234 4.00 5.92 8.07
N TRP A 235 3.22 4.86 8.27
CA TRP A 235 2.20 4.41 7.34
C TRP A 235 0.88 4.28 8.08
N GLN A 236 -0.17 4.88 7.52
CA GLN A 236 -1.52 4.86 8.03
C GLN A 236 -2.45 4.20 7.01
N ARG A 237 -3.34 3.34 7.50
CA ARG A 237 -4.43 2.74 6.72
C ARG A 237 -5.70 2.72 7.54
N GLY A 238 -6.63 3.61 7.20
CA GLY A 238 -7.78 3.94 8.01
C GLY A 238 -7.38 4.23 9.46
N ILE A 239 -7.67 3.29 10.35
CA ILE A 239 -7.42 3.42 11.80
C ILE A 239 -6.06 2.88 12.25
N ASP A 240 -5.38 2.09 11.41
CA ASP A 240 -4.14 1.40 11.75
C ASP A 240 -2.95 2.27 11.37
N ILE A 241 -1.99 2.45 12.29
CA ILE A 241 -0.80 3.28 12.09
C ILE A 241 0.44 2.50 12.49
N ARG A 242 1.44 2.47 11.61
CA ARG A 242 2.75 1.88 11.85
C ARG A 242 3.80 2.97 11.75
N ILE A 243 4.69 3.05 12.73
CA ILE A 243 5.76 4.03 12.77
C ILE A 243 7.07 3.29 12.99
N GLY A 244 8.10 3.65 12.23
CA GLY A 244 9.46 3.22 12.43
C GLY A 244 10.42 4.40 12.42
N ALA A 245 11.45 4.35 13.24
CA ALA A 245 12.50 5.35 13.30
C ALA A 245 13.87 4.72 13.56
N GLN A 246 14.93 5.41 13.12
CA GLN A 246 16.29 5.01 13.47
C GLN A 246 16.62 5.27 14.94
N LYS A 247 16.02 6.31 15.53
CA LYS A 247 16.37 6.80 16.86
C LYS A 247 15.16 6.79 17.81
N PRO A 248 15.34 6.37 19.08
CA PRO A 248 14.25 6.22 20.04
C PRO A 248 13.56 7.54 20.40
N GLU A 249 14.27 8.68 20.32
CA GLU A 249 13.71 10.01 20.59
C GLU A 249 12.55 10.38 19.67
N VAL A 250 12.50 9.85 18.44
CA VAL A 250 11.39 10.08 17.51
C VAL A 250 10.11 9.41 18.04
N ILE A 251 10.24 8.18 18.52
CA ILE A 251 9.12 7.45 19.12
C ILE A 251 8.70 8.10 20.45
N ALA A 252 9.65 8.63 21.22
CA ALA A 252 9.35 9.40 22.42
C ALA A 252 8.60 10.71 22.10
N ALA A 253 9.04 11.45 21.08
CA ALA A 253 8.38 12.67 20.62
C ALA A 253 6.95 12.39 20.15
N PHE A 254 6.73 11.29 19.40
CA PHE A 254 5.39 10.84 19.04
C PHE A 254 4.52 10.52 20.25
N LYS A 255 5.06 9.78 21.23
CA LYS A 255 4.33 9.47 22.48
C LYS A 255 4.00 10.73 23.27
N ALA A 256 4.89 11.72 23.31
CA ALA A 256 4.67 13.00 23.97
C ALA A 256 3.58 13.82 23.25
N LEU A 257 3.63 13.88 21.92
CA LEU A 257 2.67 14.59 21.08
C LEU A 257 1.24 14.00 21.20
N ARG A 258 1.13 12.68 21.38
CA ARG A 258 -0.14 11.97 21.69
C ARG A 258 -0.58 12.08 23.16
N GLY A 259 0.31 12.48 24.06
CA GLY A 259 0.15 12.31 25.50
C GLY A 259 0.42 10.86 25.95
N GLU A 260 1.05 10.71 27.12
CA GLU A 260 1.50 9.41 27.66
C GLU A 260 0.39 8.35 27.81
N LYS A 261 -0.88 8.78 27.90
CA LYS A 261 -2.06 7.90 28.03
C LYS A 261 -2.84 7.71 26.72
N GLY A 262 -2.41 8.37 25.65
CA GLY A 262 -2.87 8.07 24.31
C GLY A 262 -4.27 8.57 23.95
N TYR A 263 -4.67 9.73 24.48
CA TYR A 263 -5.92 10.42 24.18
C TYR A 263 -5.59 11.88 23.84
N TYR A 264 -5.97 12.32 22.63
CA TYR A 264 -6.33 13.72 22.41
C TYR A 264 -7.85 13.74 22.40
N GLY A 265 -8.43 14.45 23.35
CA GLY A 265 -9.87 14.46 23.59
C GLY A 265 -10.19 15.27 24.82
N GLU A 266 -9.57 16.44 24.96
CA GLU A 266 -10.29 17.52 25.63
C GLU A 266 -11.24 18.09 24.58
N LYS A 267 -12.51 17.66 24.64
CA LYS A 267 -13.56 18.54 24.11
C LYS A 267 -13.48 19.83 24.91
N PRO A 268 -13.54 21.01 24.26
CA PRO A 268 -13.76 22.24 25.01
C PRO A 268 -15.11 22.14 25.71
N LEU A 269 -15.12 22.48 27.00
CA LEU A 269 -16.20 23.25 27.60
C LEU A 269 -15.66 24.66 27.82
#